data_AF-A0A3A4RMB7-F1
#
_entry.id   AF-A0A3A4RMB7-F1
#
_cell.length_a   1.000
_cell.length_b   1.000
_cell.length_c   1.000
_cell.angle_alpha   90.00
_cell.angle_beta   90.00
_cell.angle_gamma   90.00
#
_symmetry.space_group_name_H-M   'P 1'
#
loop_
_entity.id
_entity.type
_entity.pdbx_description
1 polymer ?
#
loop_
_entity_poly.entity_id
_entity_poly.type
_entity_poly.pdbx_seq_one_letter_code
_entity_poly.pdbx_strand_id
1 'polypeptide(L)'
;MLIPHSWRRRISFIMAVLFLVFTVGTTASAGGFLTAPVDTLHPCLSLSEADFSHLLAGDQPISLPTPESPSMDVDFGKVHKYLGYSTILLAGLAAVTSSSKSLHYGAAYSATGAALATCFTGYYEYRDRFDLDNGILAEDNVHILLGTLGALGVATAIAIADSGENNSHAGAGIIGGAAMMLSVIVIKW
;
A
#
# COMPACT_ATOMS: atom_id res chain seq x y z
N MET A 1 27.47 2.92 -18.47
CA MET A 1 28.04 1.63 -18.00
C MET A 1 26.96 0.56 -18.17
N LEU A 2 27.19 -0.51 -18.93
CA LEU A 2 26.14 -1.50 -19.23
C LEU A 2 26.05 -2.53 -18.10
N ILE A 3 24.91 -2.55 -17.39
CA ILE A 3 24.63 -3.52 -16.33
C ILE A 3 24.74 -4.95 -16.91
N PRO A 4 25.56 -5.84 -16.32
CA PRO A 4 25.75 -7.20 -16.80
C PRO A 4 24.42 -7.95 -16.90
N HIS A 5 24.23 -8.72 -17.96
CA HIS A 5 23.00 -9.48 -18.19
C HIS A 5 22.65 -10.41 -17.00
N SER A 6 23.65 -10.92 -16.27
CA SER A 6 23.46 -11.74 -15.08
C SER A 6 22.79 -10.99 -13.92
N TRP A 7 22.98 -9.67 -13.82
CA TRP A 7 22.37 -8.82 -12.80
C TRP A 7 20.90 -8.53 -13.09
N ARG A 8 20.53 -8.31 -14.35
CA ARG A 8 19.12 -8.12 -14.74
C ARG A 8 18.26 -9.33 -14.37
N ARG A 9 18.76 -10.55 -14.56
CA ARG A 9 18.05 -11.79 -14.19
C ARG A 9 17.86 -11.93 -12.67
N ARG A 10 18.82 -11.47 -11.87
CA ARG A 10 18.73 -11.50 -10.40
C ARG A 10 17.71 -10.49 -9.87
N ILE A 11 17.67 -9.29 -10.45
CA ILE A 11 16.68 -8.27 -10.11
C ILE A 11 15.28 -8.73 -10.50
N SER A 12 15.10 -9.28 -11.71
CA SER A 12 13.81 -9.84 -12.13
C SER A 12 13.37 -11.02 -11.26
N PHE A 13 14.31 -11.85 -10.80
CA PHE A 13 14.01 -12.96 -9.88
C PHE A 13 13.58 -12.45 -8.50
N ILE A 14 14.28 -11.47 -7.93
CA ILE A 14 13.92 -10.86 -6.65
C ILE A 14 12.54 -10.18 -6.75
N MET A 15 12.28 -9.43 -7.82
CA MET A 15 10.97 -8.81 -8.05
C MET A 15 9.87 -9.85 -8.26
N ALA A 16 10.14 -10.97 -8.94
CA ALA A 16 9.19 -12.07 -9.11
C ALA A 16 8.90 -12.79 -7.79
N VAL A 17 9.90 -12.97 -6.92
CA VAL A 17 9.73 -13.53 -5.57
C VAL A 17 8.91 -12.59 -4.67
N LEU A 18 9.18 -11.28 -4.72
CA LEU A 18 8.40 -10.27 -3.99
C LEU A 18 6.94 -10.20 -4.51
N PHE A 19 6.74 -10.33 -5.82
CA PHE A 19 5.40 -10.40 -6.44
C PHE A 19 4.66 -11.71 -6.10
N LEU A 20 5.38 -12.83 -5.97
CA LEU A 20 4.83 -14.11 -5.52
C LEU A 20 4.41 -14.06 -4.04
N VAL A 21 5.23 -13.45 -3.18
CA VAL A 21 4.87 -13.20 -1.77
C VAL A 21 3.67 -12.26 -1.66
N PHE A 22 3.56 -11.26 -2.55
CA PHE A 22 2.42 -10.35 -2.64
C PHE A 22 1.12 -11.05 -3.10
N THR A 23 1.21 -11.98 -4.06
CA THR A 23 0.03 -12.70 -4.58
C THR A 23 -0.46 -13.81 -3.67
N VAL A 24 0.44 -14.50 -2.96
CA VAL A 24 0.06 -15.53 -1.98
C VAL A 24 -0.45 -14.92 -0.66
N GLY A 25 0.04 -13.73 -0.29
CA GLY A 25 -0.44 -13.00 0.90
C GLY A 25 -1.81 -12.32 0.74
N THR A 26 -2.25 -12.02 -0.49
CA THR A 26 -3.52 -11.33 -0.75
C THR A 26 -4.73 -12.27 -0.87
N THR A 27 -4.53 -13.57 -1.10
CA THR A 27 -5.64 -14.55 -1.10
C THR A 27 -6.11 -14.94 0.31
N ALA A 28 -5.35 -14.62 1.36
CA ALA A 28 -5.69 -14.98 2.74
C ALA A 28 -6.45 -13.88 3.52
N SER A 29 -6.49 -12.63 3.03
CA SER A 29 -7.11 -11.50 3.77
C SER A 29 -8.21 -10.73 3.04
N ALA A 30 -8.50 -11.05 1.77
CA ALA A 30 -9.63 -10.47 1.05
C ALA A 30 -11.00 -10.78 1.70
N GLY A 31 -11.08 -11.80 2.57
CA GLY A 31 -12.28 -12.14 3.31
C GLY A 31 -12.66 -11.18 4.45
N GLY A 32 -11.70 -10.41 4.98
CA GLY A 32 -11.93 -9.50 6.12
C GLY A 32 -12.09 -8.03 5.73
N PHE A 33 -11.56 -7.61 4.58
CA PHE A 33 -11.65 -6.23 4.11
C PHE A 33 -12.94 -5.93 3.33
N LEU A 34 -13.63 -6.97 2.83
CA LEU A 34 -14.89 -6.84 2.08
C LEU A 34 -16.16 -7.01 2.94
N THR A 35 -16.03 -7.24 4.25
CA THR A 35 -17.17 -7.40 5.17
C THR A 35 -17.47 -6.17 6.02
N ALA A 36 -16.82 -5.03 5.75
CA ALA A 36 -17.34 -3.76 6.26
C ALA A 36 -18.71 -3.52 5.59
N PRO A 37 -19.80 -3.32 6.35
CA PRO A 37 -21.13 -3.19 5.78
C PRO A 37 -21.15 -2.00 4.80
N VAL A 38 -21.58 -2.29 3.57
CA VAL A 38 -21.77 -1.35 2.44
C VAL A 38 -22.86 -0.30 2.75
N ASP A 39 -23.51 -0.37 3.91
CA ASP A 39 -24.62 0.48 4.32
C ASP A 39 -24.22 1.91 4.76
N THR A 40 -22.94 2.31 4.66
CA THR A 40 -22.48 3.64 5.12
C THR A 40 -22.02 4.59 4.03
N LEU A 41 -22.18 4.26 2.75
CA LEU A 41 -21.89 5.17 1.63
C LEU A 41 -22.98 5.17 0.55
N HIS A 42 -24.19 5.61 0.89
CA HIS A 42 -25.12 6.22 -0.07
C HIS A 42 -26.00 7.22 0.70
N PRO A 43 -25.94 8.51 0.35
CA PRO A 43 -27.00 9.01 -0.54
C PRO A 43 -26.48 10.10 -1.48
N CYS A 44 -26.19 9.76 -2.74
CA CYS A 44 -26.16 10.78 -3.78
C CYS A 44 -26.31 10.23 -5.21
N LEU A 45 -27.20 9.27 -5.45
CA LEU A 45 -27.66 8.97 -6.81
C LEU A 45 -29.09 8.41 -6.75
N SER A 46 -30.05 9.27 -6.44
CA SER A 46 -31.46 9.02 -6.71
C SER A 46 -31.84 9.74 -8.00
N LEU A 47 -31.60 9.12 -9.15
CA LEU A 47 -32.30 9.54 -10.37
C LEU A 47 -33.73 9.03 -10.28
N SER A 48 -34.70 9.92 -10.46
CA SER A 48 -36.12 9.57 -10.35
C SER A 48 -36.59 8.88 -11.64
N GLU A 49 -37.63 8.06 -11.59
CA GLU A 49 -38.21 7.42 -12.79
C GLU A 49 -38.66 8.44 -13.86
N ALA A 50 -38.88 9.71 -13.49
CA ALA A 50 -39.18 10.80 -14.42
C ALA A 50 -38.00 11.13 -15.35
N ASP A 51 -36.75 10.96 -14.88
CA ASP A 51 -35.55 11.23 -15.68
C ASP A 51 -35.34 10.14 -16.75
N PHE A 52 -35.76 8.90 -16.47
CA PHE A 52 -35.70 7.79 -17.42
C PHE A 52 -36.72 7.95 -18.56
N SER A 53 -37.87 8.56 -18.25
CA SER A 53 -38.98 8.77 -19.19
C SER A 53 -38.62 9.79 -20.29
N HIS A 54 -37.83 10.81 -19.96
CA HIS A 54 -37.33 11.81 -20.91
C HIS A 54 -36.22 11.26 -21.83
N LEU A 55 -35.45 10.28 -21.37
CA LEU A 55 -34.37 9.63 -22.13
C LEU A 55 -34.89 8.67 -23.22
N LEU A 56 -36.09 8.11 -23.03
CA LEU A 56 -36.75 7.23 -24.01
C LEU A 56 -37.55 7.97 -25.09
N ALA A 57 -37.77 9.28 -24.93
CA ALA A 57 -38.62 10.07 -25.84
C ALA A 57 -37.95 10.46 -27.18
N GLY A 58 -36.65 10.17 -27.37
CA GLY A 58 -36.02 10.06 -28.69
C GLY A 58 -36.05 11.29 -29.61
N ASP A 59 -36.42 12.47 -29.14
CA ASP A 59 -36.49 13.67 -29.98
C ASP A 59 -35.38 14.67 -29.66
N GLN A 60 -34.63 14.98 -30.73
CA GLN A 60 -33.51 15.91 -30.91
C GLN A 60 -32.10 15.30 -30.80
N PRO A 61 -31.27 15.37 -31.87
CA PRO A 61 -29.83 15.17 -31.76
C PRO A 61 -29.26 16.36 -30.97
N ILE A 62 -29.18 16.21 -29.66
CA ILE A 62 -28.46 17.14 -28.80
C ILE A 62 -26.98 16.97 -29.15
N SER A 63 -26.37 17.98 -29.78
CA SER A 63 -24.91 18.14 -29.83
C SER A 63 -24.41 18.41 -28.41
N LEU A 64 -24.34 17.34 -27.60
CA LEU A 64 -23.75 17.39 -26.27
C LEU A 64 -22.30 17.81 -26.44
N PRO A 65 -21.84 18.88 -25.77
CA PRO A 65 -20.40 19.09 -25.62
C PRO A 65 -19.84 17.79 -25.06
N THR A 66 -18.87 17.19 -25.75
CA THR A 66 -18.17 16.00 -25.28
C THR A 66 -17.81 16.26 -23.82
N PRO A 67 -18.39 15.55 -22.84
CA PRO A 67 -18.00 15.76 -21.46
C PRO A 67 -16.52 15.42 -21.40
N GLU A 68 -15.67 16.42 -21.20
CA GLU A 68 -14.30 16.18 -20.78
C GLU A 68 -14.42 15.38 -19.49
N SER A 69 -14.24 14.06 -19.59
CA SER A 69 -14.25 13.17 -18.45
C SER A 69 -13.21 13.74 -17.49
N PRO A 70 -13.61 14.27 -16.32
CA PRO A 70 -12.66 14.92 -15.43
C PRO A 70 -11.58 13.89 -15.11
N SER A 71 -10.37 14.13 -15.62
CA SER A 71 -9.23 13.29 -15.32
C SER A 71 -8.93 13.48 -13.85
N MET A 72 -9.36 12.53 -13.02
CA MET A 72 -8.96 12.48 -11.62
C MET A 72 -7.48 12.13 -11.61
N ASP A 73 -6.63 13.17 -11.61
CA ASP A 73 -5.20 13.02 -11.52
C ASP A 73 -4.83 12.66 -10.08
N VAL A 74 -4.49 11.38 -9.86
CA VAL A 74 -4.13 10.88 -8.54
C VAL A 74 -2.64 11.13 -8.33
N ASP A 75 -2.33 12.05 -7.42
CA ASP A 75 -0.96 12.35 -7.00
C ASP A 75 -0.42 11.20 -6.13
N PHE A 76 0.27 10.25 -6.76
CA PHE A 76 0.84 9.09 -6.08
C PHE A 76 1.93 9.46 -5.07
N GLY A 77 2.62 10.59 -5.25
CA GLY A 77 3.58 11.10 -4.28
C GLY A 77 2.92 11.51 -2.96
N LYS A 78 1.80 12.25 -3.01
CA LYS A 78 0.99 12.55 -1.82
C LYS A 78 0.42 11.30 -1.19
N VAL A 79 -0.11 10.37 -1.99
CA VAL A 79 -0.65 9.10 -1.49
C VAL A 79 0.44 8.30 -0.77
N HIS A 80 1.64 8.15 -1.36
CA HIS A 80 2.79 7.49 -0.73
C HIS A 80 3.13 8.12 0.62
N LYS A 81 3.22 9.46 0.68
CA LYS A 81 3.54 10.18 1.92
C LYS A 81 2.51 9.98 3.02
N TYR A 82 1.22 10.08 2.70
CA TYR A 82 0.17 9.86 3.71
C TYR A 82 0.10 8.40 4.16
N LEU A 83 0.19 7.44 3.23
CA LEU A 83 0.23 6.02 3.57
C LEU A 83 1.44 5.68 4.45
N GLY A 84 2.61 6.27 4.18
CA GLY A 84 3.81 6.10 4.99
C GLY A 84 3.62 6.56 6.43
N TYR A 85 3.09 7.77 6.65
CA TYR A 85 2.79 8.25 8.01
C TYR A 85 1.70 7.43 8.71
N SER A 86 0.64 7.07 8.00
CA SER A 86 -0.43 6.21 8.53
C SER A 86 0.11 4.84 8.96
N THR A 87 1.04 4.27 8.18
CA THR A 87 1.70 3.00 8.51
C THR A 87 2.44 3.07 9.84
N ILE A 88 3.26 4.12 10.05
CA ILE A 88 3.99 4.31 11.31
C ILE A 88 3.03 4.48 12.50
N LEU A 89 1.98 5.28 12.33
CA LEU A 89 0.97 5.48 13.36
C LEU A 89 0.27 4.17 13.73
N LEU A 90 -0.16 3.39 12.74
CA LEU A 90 -0.83 2.10 12.95
C LEU A 90 0.10 1.05 13.56
N ALA A 91 1.36 0.99 13.12
CA ALA A 91 2.37 0.11 13.70
C ALA A 91 2.65 0.47 15.17
N GLY A 92 2.75 1.76 15.49
CA GLY A 92 2.86 2.26 16.87
C GLY A 92 1.63 1.91 17.71
N LEU A 93 0.43 2.07 17.15
CA LEU A 93 -0.82 1.68 17.81
C LEU A 93 -0.84 0.17 18.09
N ALA A 94 -0.47 -0.66 17.12
CA ALA A 94 -0.37 -2.11 17.29
C ALA A 94 0.62 -2.48 18.42
N ALA A 95 1.76 -1.79 18.50
CA ALA A 95 2.77 -2.04 19.53
C ALA A 95 2.27 -1.75 20.96
N VAL A 96 1.44 -0.71 21.15
CA VAL A 96 0.95 -0.31 22.49
C VAL A 96 -0.39 -0.94 22.88
N THR A 97 -1.12 -1.55 21.95
CA THR A 97 -2.45 -2.12 22.18
C THR A 97 -2.44 -3.63 22.46
N SER A 98 -1.29 -4.20 22.80
CA SER A 98 -1.13 -5.65 23.03
C SER A 98 -2.10 -6.27 24.04
N SER A 99 -2.62 -5.48 24.99
CA SER A 99 -3.64 -5.92 25.96
C SER A 99 -5.05 -6.04 25.38
N SER A 100 -5.35 -5.36 24.28
CA SER A 100 -6.64 -5.42 23.59
C SER A 100 -6.49 -6.18 22.28
N LYS A 101 -6.85 -7.47 22.31
CA LYS A 101 -6.68 -8.38 21.17
C LYS A 101 -7.28 -7.80 19.88
N SER A 102 -8.52 -7.33 19.90
CA SER A 102 -9.17 -6.79 18.69
C SER A 102 -8.43 -5.58 18.11
N LEU A 103 -8.01 -4.63 18.97
CA LEU A 103 -7.31 -3.43 18.53
C LEU A 103 -5.89 -3.74 18.03
N HIS A 104 -5.16 -4.61 18.73
CA HIS A 104 -3.83 -5.05 18.33
C HIS A 104 -3.84 -5.69 16.94
N TYR A 105 -4.75 -6.63 16.71
CA TYR A 105 -4.90 -7.31 15.43
C TYR A 105 -5.32 -6.32 14.33
N GLY A 106 -6.36 -5.53 14.56
CA GLY A 106 -6.84 -4.56 13.59
C GLY A 106 -5.76 -3.55 13.18
N ALA A 107 -5.05 -3.00 14.15
CA ALA A 107 -3.94 -2.08 13.91
C ALA A 107 -2.77 -2.75 13.17
N ALA A 108 -2.40 -3.98 13.52
CA ALA A 108 -1.31 -4.71 12.86
C ALA A 108 -1.62 -5.00 11.38
N TYR A 109 -2.81 -5.55 11.07
CA TYR A 109 -3.23 -5.82 9.69
C TYR A 109 -3.34 -4.52 8.87
N SER A 110 -3.91 -3.47 9.47
CA SER A 110 -4.01 -2.17 8.80
C SER A 110 -2.64 -1.57 8.53
N ALA A 111 -1.71 -1.65 9.49
CA ALA A 111 -0.32 -1.22 9.32
C ALA A 111 0.36 -1.98 8.19
N THR A 112 0.19 -3.31 8.12
CA THR A 112 0.77 -4.14 7.05
C THR A 112 0.19 -3.78 5.69
N GLY A 113 -1.13 -3.67 5.57
CA GLY A 113 -1.78 -3.26 4.32
C GLY A 113 -1.31 -1.88 3.86
N ALA A 114 -1.25 -0.91 4.78
CA ALA A 114 -0.75 0.43 4.49
C ALA A 114 0.75 0.42 4.10
N ALA A 115 1.59 -0.40 4.74
CA ALA A 115 3.01 -0.52 4.41
C ALA A 115 3.22 -1.05 2.98
N LEU A 116 2.46 -2.08 2.60
CA LEU A 116 2.51 -2.65 1.26
C LEU A 116 2.01 -1.65 0.21
N ALA A 117 0.91 -0.95 0.50
CA ALA A 117 0.39 0.11 -0.36
C ALA A 117 1.39 1.27 -0.49
N THR A 118 2.08 1.65 0.60
CA THR A 118 3.16 2.66 0.59
C THR A 118 4.29 2.23 -0.33
N CYS A 119 4.73 0.98 -0.26
CA CYS A 119 5.78 0.46 -1.16
C CYS A 119 5.32 0.49 -2.62
N PHE A 120 4.07 0.12 -2.89
CA PHE A 120 3.51 0.12 -4.24
C PHE A 120 3.46 1.54 -4.83
N THR A 121 2.89 2.51 -4.10
CA THR A 121 2.79 3.89 -4.56
C THR A 121 4.15 4.57 -4.67
N GLY A 122 5.07 4.24 -3.75
CA GLY A 122 6.45 4.72 -3.80
C GLY A 122 7.23 4.18 -4.99
N TYR A 123 7.06 2.89 -5.32
CA TYR A 123 7.65 2.32 -6.53
C TYR A 123 7.07 2.96 -7.80
N TYR A 124 5.76 3.16 -7.86
CA TYR A 124 5.11 3.75 -9.02
C TYR A 124 5.62 5.18 -9.29
N GLU A 125 5.72 6.00 -8.25
CA GLU A 125 6.11 7.40 -8.34
C GLU A 125 7.64 7.61 -8.44
N TYR A 126 8.41 6.86 -7.65
CA TYR A 126 9.82 7.18 -7.38
C TYR A 126 10.82 6.12 -7.85
N ARG A 127 10.43 5.10 -8.63
CA ARG A 127 11.35 4.04 -9.09
C ARG A 127 12.63 4.55 -9.75
N ASP A 128 12.57 5.68 -10.46
CA ASP A 128 13.71 6.23 -11.20
C ASP A 128 14.73 6.93 -10.29
N ARG A 129 14.43 7.10 -9.00
CA ARG A 129 15.36 7.61 -7.96
C ARG A 129 16.28 6.53 -7.39
N PHE A 130 15.98 5.25 -7.62
CA PHE A 130 16.87 4.16 -7.19
C PHE A 130 18.07 4.06 -8.14
N ASP A 131 19.23 4.49 -7.67
CA ASP A 131 20.45 4.53 -8.47
C ASP A 131 21.67 4.06 -7.68
N LEU A 132 22.17 2.88 -8.05
CA LEU A 132 23.34 2.27 -7.39
C LEU A 132 24.66 2.95 -7.74
N ASP A 133 24.72 3.76 -8.81
CA ASP A 133 25.91 4.51 -9.18
C ASP A 133 26.19 5.63 -8.15
N ASN A 134 25.15 6.11 -7.45
CA ASN A 134 25.26 7.04 -6.33
C ASN A 134 25.66 6.35 -5.00
N GLY A 135 25.78 5.02 -4.99
CA GLY A 135 26.13 4.19 -3.85
C GLY A 135 24.91 3.73 -3.02
N ILE A 136 25.01 2.55 -2.40
CA ILE A 136 23.88 1.94 -1.66
C ILE A 136 23.46 2.75 -0.41
N LEU A 137 24.36 3.59 0.11
CA LEU A 137 24.10 4.45 1.26
C LEU A 137 23.63 5.86 0.86
N ALA A 138 23.37 6.09 -0.44
CA ALA A 138 22.70 7.31 -0.88
C ALA A 138 21.31 7.42 -0.26
N GLU A 139 20.86 8.65 -0.01
CA GLU A 139 19.64 8.97 0.73
C GLU A 139 18.41 8.20 0.21
N ASP A 140 18.18 8.25 -1.11
CA ASP A 140 17.06 7.59 -1.79
C ASP A 140 17.15 6.06 -1.70
N ASN A 141 18.35 5.50 -1.88
CA ASN A 141 18.57 4.06 -1.81
C ASN A 141 18.32 3.53 -0.39
N VAL A 142 18.77 4.26 0.65
CA VAL A 142 18.55 3.89 2.05
C VAL A 142 17.07 4.00 2.40
N HIS A 143 16.38 5.07 1.97
CA HIS A 143 14.93 5.21 2.16
C HIS A 143 14.17 4.02 1.57
N ILE A 144 14.44 3.69 0.31
CA ILE A 144 13.79 2.57 -0.41
C ILE A 144 14.09 1.24 0.27
N LEU A 145 15.35 0.98 0.63
CA LEU A 145 15.77 -0.27 1.26
C LEU A 145 15.15 -0.42 2.65
N LEU A 146 15.23 0.61 3.50
CA LEU A 146 14.65 0.57 4.85
C LEU A 146 13.13 0.52 4.83
N GLY A 147 12.48 1.24 3.91
CA GLY A 147 11.04 1.24 3.76
C GLY A 147 10.52 -0.14 3.33
N THR A 148 11.17 -0.74 2.33
CA THR A 148 10.81 -2.08 1.83
C THR A 148 11.09 -3.16 2.87
N LEU A 149 12.26 -3.16 3.51
CA LEU A 149 12.58 -4.11 4.59
C LEU A 149 11.64 -3.94 5.78
N GLY A 150 11.26 -2.70 6.08
CA GLY A 150 10.31 -2.39 7.12
C GLY A 150 8.91 -2.97 6.85
N ALA A 151 8.40 -2.79 5.63
CA ALA A 151 7.15 -3.40 5.20
C ALA A 151 7.19 -4.93 5.25
N LEU A 152 8.28 -5.54 4.78
CA LEU A 152 8.51 -6.99 4.87
C LEU A 152 8.57 -7.47 6.32
N GLY A 153 9.20 -6.72 7.22
CA GLY A 153 9.30 -7.06 8.64
C GLY A 153 7.93 -7.12 9.31
N VAL A 154 7.07 -6.13 9.07
CA VAL A 154 5.72 -6.11 9.67
C VAL A 154 4.80 -7.15 9.02
N ALA A 155 4.91 -7.38 7.71
CA ALA A 155 4.21 -8.49 7.05
C ALA A 155 4.63 -9.86 7.61
N THR A 156 5.93 -10.04 7.85
CA THR A 156 6.48 -11.26 8.46
C THR A 156 5.97 -11.42 9.89
N ALA A 157 5.82 -10.33 10.65
CA ALA A 157 5.25 -10.38 11.99
C ALA A 157 3.84 -10.96 11.99
N ILE A 158 2.97 -10.54 11.06
CA ILE A 158 1.63 -11.13 10.89
C ILE A 158 1.72 -12.59 10.49
N ALA A 159 2.56 -12.93 9.51
CA ALA A 159 2.68 -14.32 9.05
C ALA A 159 3.11 -15.27 10.17
N ILE A 160 4.05 -14.84 11.03
CA ILE A 160 4.45 -15.60 12.22
C ILE A 160 3.30 -15.67 13.23
N ALA A 161 2.62 -14.56 13.49
CA ALA A 161 1.49 -14.53 14.44
C ALA A 161 0.35 -15.47 14.01
N ASP A 162 0.04 -15.54 12.71
CA ASP A 162 -1.03 -16.38 12.16
C ASP A 162 -0.66 -17.86 12.10
N SER A 163 0.62 -18.20 12.08
CA SER A 163 1.08 -19.60 12.09
C SER A 163 0.78 -20.34 13.39
N GLY A 164 0.45 -19.60 14.47
CA GLY A 164 0.20 -20.17 15.80
C GLY A 164 1.45 -20.70 16.50
N GLU A 165 2.64 -20.56 15.91
CA GLU A 165 3.90 -20.85 16.59
C GLU A 165 4.13 -19.82 17.71
N ASN A 166 4.64 -20.28 18.87
CA ASN A 166 4.95 -19.43 20.03
C ASN A 166 6.20 -18.56 19.82
N ASN A 167 6.38 -18.03 18.61
CA ASN A 167 7.57 -17.34 18.14
C ASN A 167 7.42 -15.82 18.22
N SER A 168 8.56 -15.13 18.23
CA SER A 168 8.71 -13.70 18.52
C SER A 168 8.20 -12.75 17.41
N HIS A 169 6.94 -12.89 16.98
CA HIS A 169 6.31 -11.99 16.01
C HIS A 169 6.45 -10.51 16.42
N ALA A 170 6.45 -10.23 17.73
CA ALA A 170 6.76 -8.91 18.27
C ALA A 170 8.16 -8.40 17.86
N GLY A 171 9.18 -9.27 17.84
CA GLY A 171 10.52 -8.92 17.38
C GLY A 171 10.57 -8.54 15.91
N ALA A 172 9.94 -9.33 15.04
CA ALA A 172 9.80 -9.00 13.62
C ALA A 172 9.03 -7.68 13.41
N GLY A 173 7.95 -7.47 14.17
CA GLY A 173 7.15 -6.25 14.13
C GLY A 173 7.92 -5.01 14.59
N ILE A 174 8.69 -5.12 15.68
CA ILE A 174 9.53 -4.02 16.19
C ILE A 174 10.62 -3.67 15.20
N ILE A 175 11.34 -4.65 14.66
CA ILE A 175 12.42 -4.42 13.68
C ILE A 175 11.84 -3.81 12.41
N GLY A 176 10.71 -4.33 11.91
CA GLY A 176 10.02 -3.80 10.74
C GLY A 176 9.55 -2.36 10.94
N GLY A 177 8.88 -2.08 12.06
CA GLY A 177 8.41 -0.74 12.42
C GLY A 177 9.56 0.26 12.58
N ALA A 178 10.66 -0.14 13.22
CA ALA A 178 11.85 0.70 13.36
C ALA A 178 12.52 1.00 12.02
N ALA A 179 12.64 0.01 11.12
CA ALA A 179 13.17 0.21 9.78
C ALA A 179 12.31 1.20 8.96
N MET A 180 10.98 1.09 9.02
CA MET A 180 10.09 2.07 8.38
C MET A 180 10.25 3.47 8.99
N MET A 181 10.35 3.58 10.31
CA MET A 181 10.54 4.88 10.97
C MET A 181 11.85 5.54 10.53
N LEU A 182 12.94 4.77 10.48
CA LEU A 182 14.24 5.25 9.99
C LEU A 182 14.16 5.67 8.52
N SER A 183 13.44 4.93 7.67
CA SER A 183 13.21 5.29 6.27
C SER A 183 12.61 6.70 6.13
N VAL A 184 11.64 7.07 6.98
CA VAL A 184 11.04 8.41 6.96
C VAL A 184 12.01 9.51 7.41
N ILE A 185 12.93 9.20 8.33
CA ILE A 185 13.90 10.18 8.86
C ILE A 185 15.01 10.47 7.85
N VAL A 186 15.46 9.47 7.10
CA VAL A 186 16.61 9.62 6.20
C VAL A 186 16.28 10.41 4.93
N ILE A 187 15.03 10.42 4.46
CA ILE A 187 14.64 11.07 3.20
C ILE A 187 14.36 12.56 3.38
N LYS A 188 14.90 13.40 2.49
CA LYS A 188 14.49 14.79 2.31
C LYS A 188 13.42 14.86 1.23
N TRP A 189 12.34 15.57 1.54
CA TRP A 189 11.21 15.82 0.65
C TRP A 189 11.43 17.09 -0.16
#